data_AF-H0FSI2-F1
#
_entry.id   AF-H0FSI2-F1
#
_cell.length_a   1.000
_cell.length_b   1.000
_cell.length_c   1.000
_cell.angle_alpha   90.00
_cell.angle_beta   90.00
_cell.angle_gamma   90.00
#
_symmetry.space_group_name_H-M   'P 1'
#
loop_
_entity.id
_entity.type
_entity.pdbx_description
1 polymer ?
#
loop_
_entity_poly.entity_id
_entity_poly.type
_entity_poly.pdbx_seq_one_letter_code
_entity_poly.pdbx_strand_id
1 'polypeptide(L)'
;MTRRDAIFPANRHALYEAHGYSAAIRSGDLLFVSGQVGSRSDGTPEPDFGRQVQLAFDNLRATLNAAGCTFDDIVDVTTFHTDPENQFETIMAVKNQIFGTPPYPNWTALGVNWLAGFDFEIKVIARIPEAA
;
A
#
# COMPACT_ATOMS: atom_id res chain seq x y z
N MET A 1 18.91 -3.49 -22.87
CA MET A 1 18.39 -3.90 -21.55
C MET A 1 17.23 -2.99 -21.20
N THR A 2 16.05 -3.54 -20.92
CA THR A 2 14.93 -2.75 -20.40
C THR A 2 15.25 -2.30 -18.98
N ARG A 3 15.35 -0.99 -18.77
CA ARG A 3 15.54 -0.38 -17.44
C ARG A 3 14.20 -0.36 -16.72
N ARG A 4 14.17 -0.71 -15.44
CA ARG A 4 12.98 -0.59 -14.59
C ARG A 4 12.62 0.90 -14.42
N ASP A 5 11.35 1.23 -14.59
CA ASP A 5 10.82 2.56 -14.31
C ASP A 5 10.28 2.58 -12.88
N ALA A 6 11.09 3.11 -11.95
CA ALA A 6 10.79 3.12 -10.53
C ALA A 6 10.08 4.40 -10.13
N ILE A 7 8.96 4.23 -9.43
CA ILE A 7 8.15 5.33 -8.88
C ILE A 7 8.39 5.41 -7.37
N PHE A 8 8.49 6.63 -6.86
CA PHE A 8 8.62 6.91 -5.43
C PHE A 8 7.71 8.08 -5.04
N PRO A 9 7.06 8.03 -3.86
CA PRO A 9 6.36 9.19 -3.32
C PRO A 9 7.33 10.35 -3.04
N ALA A 10 6.80 11.58 -2.99
CA ALA A 10 7.59 12.76 -2.60
C ALA A 10 8.09 12.64 -1.15
N ASN A 11 7.22 12.15 -0.25
CA ASN A 11 7.53 11.92 1.15
C ASN A 11 7.97 10.47 1.35
N ARG A 12 9.22 10.16 0.96
CA ARG A 12 9.79 8.81 1.10
C ARG A 12 10.03 8.49 2.57
N HIS A 13 9.67 7.28 3.00
CA HIS A 13 10.18 6.73 4.25
C HIS A 13 11.58 6.15 4.04
N ALA A 14 12.39 6.11 5.11
CA ALA A 14 13.79 5.67 5.05
C ALA A 14 13.99 4.21 4.57
N LEU A 15 12.98 3.34 4.70
CA LEU A 15 13.10 1.90 4.38
C LEU A 15 13.50 1.63 2.92
N TYR A 16 13.06 2.44 1.95
CA TYR A 16 13.38 2.22 0.54
C TYR A 16 14.88 2.27 0.27
N GLU A 17 15.57 3.25 0.85
CA GLU A 17 17.02 3.41 0.73
C GLU A 17 17.75 2.40 1.61
N ALA A 18 17.29 2.19 2.84
CA ALA A 18 17.90 1.26 3.79
C ALA A 18 17.87 -0.20 3.34
N HIS A 19 16.84 -0.62 2.60
CA HIS A 19 16.65 -2.02 2.18
C HIS A 19 16.76 -2.24 0.66
N GLY A 20 16.93 -1.17 -0.13
CA GLY A 20 17.25 -1.28 -1.55
C GLY A 20 16.09 -1.80 -2.43
N TYR A 21 14.89 -1.24 -2.26
CA TYR A 21 13.72 -1.57 -3.09
C TYR A 21 12.96 -0.31 -3.53
N SER A 22 12.18 -0.41 -4.61
CA SER A 22 11.36 0.69 -5.14
C SER A 22 9.98 0.72 -4.47
N ALA A 23 9.38 1.89 -4.33
CA ALA A 23 8.00 2.00 -3.81
C ALA A 23 6.98 1.37 -4.77
N ALA A 24 7.19 1.59 -6.07
CA ALA A 24 6.48 0.89 -7.13
C ALA A 24 7.33 0.80 -8.39
N ILE A 25 6.97 -0.14 -9.26
CA ILE A 25 7.52 -0.24 -10.62
C ILE A 25 6.39 -0.04 -11.61
N ARG A 26 6.58 0.91 -12.54
CA ARG A 26 5.75 1.03 -13.74
C ARG A 26 6.21 0.01 -14.78
N SER A 27 5.26 -0.72 -15.34
CA SER A 27 5.48 -1.65 -16.45
C SER A 27 4.35 -1.51 -17.46
N GLY A 28 4.55 -0.66 -18.46
CA GLY A 28 3.51 -0.30 -19.42
C GLY A 28 2.39 0.52 -18.76
N ASP A 29 1.18 -0.02 -18.83
CA ASP A 29 -0.07 0.49 -18.27
C ASP A 29 -0.36 -0.04 -16.85
N LEU A 30 0.55 -0.84 -16.27
CA LEU A 30 0.40 -1.36 -14.91
C LEU A 30 1.43 -0.74 -13.96
N LEU A 31 0.97 -0.51 -12.74
CA LEU A 31 1.78 -0.11 -11.60
C LEU A 31 1.78 -1.25 -10.57
N PHE A 32 2.96 -1.82 -10.33
CA PHE A 32 3.17 -2.82 -9.30
C PHE A 32 3.72 -2.14 -8.06
N VAL A 33 2.88 -2.00 -7.04
CA VAL A 33 3.24 -1.31 -5.80
C VAL A 33 3.82 -2.32 -4.80
N SER A 34 4.95 -1.98 -4.20
CA SER A 34 5.47 -2.74 -3.06
C SER A 34 4.50 -2.64 -1.88
N GLY A 35 4.52 -3.63 -0.99
CA GLY A 35 3.70 -3.61 0.22
C GLY A 35 3.84 -2.29 0.99
N GLN A 36 2.70 -1.65 1.23
CA GLN A 36 2.62 -0.42 1.99
C GLN A 36 2.22 -0.74 3.41
N VAL A 37 2.98 -0.19 4.34
CA VAL A 37 2.84 -0.39 5.78
C VAL A 37 2.68 0.96 6.47
N GLY A 38 2.22 0.95 7.72
CA GLY A 38 2.08 2.16 8.55
C GLY A 38 3.41 2.68 9.07
N SER A 39 4.33 2.97 8.15
CA SER A 39 5.68 3.45 8.43
C SER A 39 5.73 4.96 8.52
N ARG A 40 6.38 5.45 9.58
CA ARG A 40 6.76 6.85 9.76
C ARG A 40 7.94 7.19 8.84
N SER A 41 8.29 8.47 8.75
CA SER A 41 9.38 8.92 7.87
C SER A 41 10.73 8.28 8.20
N ASP A 42 10.97 7.98 9.47
CA ASP A 42 12.18 7.29 9.97
C ASP A 42 12.19 5.78 9.73
N GLY A 43 11.11 5.22 9.17
CA GLY A 43 10.96 3.80 8.89
C GLY A 43 10.32 2.99 10.02
N THR A 44 10.03 3.59 11.18
CA THR A 44 9.44 2.89 12.32
C THR A 44 7.92 2.69 12.16
N PRO A 45 7.34 1.63 12.73
CA PRO A 45 5.90 1.45 12.75
C PRO A 45 5.19 2.48 13.62
N GLU A 46 4.03 2.95 13.16
CA GLU A 46 3.09 3.64 14.03
C GLU A 46 2.59 2.66 15.13
N PRO A 47 2.77 2.99 16.42
CA PRO A 47 2.46 2.08 17.53
C PRO A 47 0.97 1.86 17.78
N ASP A 48 0.10 2.79 17.40
CA ASP A 48 -1.35 2.58 17.47
C ASP A 48 -1.83 1.86 16.21
N PHE A 49 -2.46 0.69 16.36
CA PHE A 49 -2.82 -0.17 15.23
C PHE A 49 -3.79 0.52 14.25
N GLY A 50 -4.81 1.21 14.75
CA GLY A 50 -5.77 1.93 13.88
C GLY A 50 -5.09 3.01 13.06
N ARG A 51 -4.19 3.79 13.69
CA ARG A 51 -3.36 4.78 12.98
C ARG A 51 -2.33 4.13 12.07
N GLN A 52 -1.82 2.94 12.40
CA GLN A 52 -0.90 2.19 11.54
C GLN A 52 -1.59 1.78 10.24
N VAL A 53 -2.81 1.26 10.31
CA VAL A 53 -3.62 0.94 9.12
C VAL A 53 -3.89 2.20 8.30
N GLN A 54 -4.32 3.29 8.93
CA GLN A 54 -4.55 4.56 8.23
C GLN A 54 -3.28 5.06 7.53
N LEU A 55 -2.15 5.03 8.22
CA LEU A 55 -0.86 5.46 7.68
C LEU A 55 -0.39 4.56 6.53
N ALA A 56 -0.68 3.26 6.56
CA ALA A 56 -0.42 2.36 5.44
C ALA A 56 -1.18 2.77 4.18
N PHE A 57 -2.46 3.14 4.32
CA PHE A 57 -3.27 3.65 3.22
C PHE A 57 -2.83 5.04 2.75
N ASP A 58 -2.39 5.91 3.64
CA ASP A 58 -1.86 7.23 3.27
C ASP A 58 -0.54 7.11 2.51
N ASN A 59 0.34 6.21 2.94
CA ASN A 59 1.58 5.87 2.23
C ASN A 59 1.29 5.26 0.85
N LEU A 60 0.29 4.38 0.76
CA LEU A 60 -0.19 3.85 -0.51
C LEU A 60 -0.70 4.96 -1.43
N ARG A 61 -1.54 5.87 -0.92
CA ARG A 61 -2.06 7.00 -1.70
C ARG A 61 -0.92 7.88 -2.24
N ALA A 62 0.08 8.18 -1.41
CA ALA A 62 1.24 8.96 -1.84
C ALA A 62 2.02 8.26 -2.96
N THR A 63 2.16 6.93 -2.89
CA THR A 63 2.84 6.12 -3.92
C THR A 63 2.03 6.06 -5.22
N LEU A 64 0.70 5.88 -5.14
CA LEU A 64 -0.19 5.91 -6.31
C LEU A 64 -0.16 7.29 -7.00
N ASN A 65 -0.28 8.37 -6.23
CA ASN A 65 -0.27 9.74 -6.76
C ASN A 65 1.04 10.06 -7.50
N ALA A 66 2.18 9.49 -7.07
CA ALA A 66 3.45 9.68 -7.74
C ALA A 66 3.51 9.04 -9.15
N ALA A 67 2.62 8.09 -9.44
CA ALA A 67 2.42 7.51 -10.77
C ALA A 67 1.24 8.16 -11.53
N GLY A 68 0.56 9.14 -10.95
CA GLY A 68 -0.68 9.71 -11.50
C GLY A 68 -1.92 8.82 -11.28
N CYS A 69 -1.84 7.82 -10.40
CA CYS A 69 -2.95 6.95 -10.03
C CYS A 69 -3.66 7.46 -8.77
N THR A 70 -4.88 6.98 -8.57
CA THR A 70 -5.71 7.12 -7.37
C THR A 70 -6.12 5.73 -6.87
N PHE A 71 -6.97 5.65 -5.83
CA PHE A 71 -7.50 4.37 -5.38
C PHE A 71 -8.48 3.72 -6.38
N ASP A 72 -9.13 4.51 -7.24
CA ASP A 72 -10.06 4.01 -8.25
C ASP A 72 -9.34 3.25 -9.38
N ASP A 73 -8.03 3.46 -9.50
CA ASP A 73 -7.19 2.79 -10.48
C ASP A 73 -6.71 1.40 -10.01
N ILE A 74 -6.98 1.03 -8.75
CA ILE A 74 -6.59 -0.27 -8.20
C ILE A 74 -7.41 -1.38 -8.84
N VAL A 75 -6.70 -2.38 -9.36
CA VAL A 75 -7.29 -3.57 -10.00
C VAL A 75 -7.06 -4.85 -9.20
N ASP A 76 -6.13 -4.84 -8.24
CA ASP A 76 -5.86 -5.97 -7.35
C ASP A 76 -5.47 -5.51 -5.94
N VAL A 77 -6.05 -6.12 -4.90
CA VAL A 77 -5.70 -5.88 -3.49
C VAL A 77 -5.40 -7.18 -2.76
N THR A 78 -4.22 -7.24 -2.14
CA THR A 78 -3.83 -8.27 -1.18
C THR A 78 -3.44 -7.60 0.14
N THR A 79 -3.96 -8.07 1.27
CA THR A 79 -3.58 -7.58 2.60
C THR A 79 -3.04 -8.70 3.48
N PHE A 80 -2.08 -8.35 4.32
CA PHE A 80 -1.41 -9.26 5.25
C PHE A 80 -1.58 -8.74 6.68
N HIS A 81 -1.82 -9.67 7.62
CA HIS A 81 -2.23 -9.38 8.99
C HIS A 81 -1.44 -10.26 9.97
N THR A 82 -0.88 -9.69 11.03
CA THR A 82 -0.18 -10.47 12.07
C THR A 82 -1.14 -11.17 13.03
N ASP A 83 -2.34 -10.61 13.23
CA ASP A 83 -3.36 -11.16 14.12
C ASP A 83 -4.78 -10.83 13.60
N PRO A 84 -5.19 -11.39 12.45
CA PRO A 84 -6.42 -11.00 11.77
C PRO A 84 -7.68 -11.11 12.64
N GLU A 85 -7.76 -12.11 13.53
CA GLU A 85 -8.91 -12.31 14.43
C GLU A 85 -9.18 -11.09 15.31
N ASN A 86 -8.14 -10.43 15.83
CA ASN A 86 -8.27 -9.25 16.69
C ASN A 86 -8.16 -7.91 15.93
N GLN A 87 -7.72 -7.95 14.67
CA GLN A 87 -7.42 -6.75 13.87
C GLN A 87 -8.52 -6.40 12.86
N PHE A 88 -9.32 -7.37 12.41
CA PHE A 88 -10.16 -7.24 11.23
C PHE A 88 -11.20 -6.11 11.32
N GLU A 89 -11.85 -5.92 12.47
CA GLU A 89 -12.84 -4.85 12.65
C GLU A 89 -12.23 -3.45 12.47
N THR A 90 -11.03 -3.23 13.00
CA THR A 90 -10.29 -1.97 12.84
C THR A 90 -9.91 -1.74 11.37
N ILE A 91 -9.43 -2.79 10.69
CA ILE A 91 -9.09 -2.72 9.26
C ILE A 91 -10.33 -2.39 8.44
N MET A 92 -11.47 -3.05 8.73
CA MET A 92 -12.73 -2.81 8.03
C MET A 92 -13.23 -1.37 8.20
N ALA A 93 -13.10 -0.78 9.39
CA ALA A 93 -13.47 0.60 9.63
C ALA A 93 -12.68 1.57 8.74
N VAL A 94 -11.36 1.40 8.64
CA VAL A 94 -10.49 2.23 7.78
C VAL A 94 -10.78 1.96 6.30
N LYS A 95 -10.86 0.69 5.90
CA LYS A 95 -11.12 0.29 4.50
C LYS A 95 -12.45 0.87 4.00
N ASN A 96 -13.49 0.87 4.82
CA ASN A 96 -14.81 1.38 4.42
C ASN A 96 -14.84 2.91 4.28
N GLN A 97 -13.93 3.65 4.91
CA GLN A 97 -13.78 5.08 4.67
C GLN A 97 -13.12 5.37 3.31
N ILE A 98 -12.35 4.41 2.78
CA ILE A 98 -11.57 4.56 1.56
C ILE A 98 -12.31 3.97 0.34
N PHE A 99 -12.81 2.75 0.46
CA PHE A 99 -13.55 2.03 -0.59
C PHE A 99 -15.04 1.89 -0.23
N GLY A 100 -15.65 2.96 0.28
CA GLY A 100 -16.99 2.92 0.88
C GLY A 100 -18.15 2.74 -0.09
N THR A 101 -17.92 2.85 -1.40
CA THR A 101 -18.96 2.75 -2.44
C THR A 101 -18.57 1.80 -3.56
N PRO A 102 -19.53 1.04 -4.13
CA PRO A 102 -19.26 0.16 -5.24
C PRO A 102 -18.94 0.93 -6.54
N PRO A 103 -18.22 0.31 -7.51
CA PRO A 103 -17.67 -1.04 -7.44
C PRO A 103 -16.48 -1.12 -6.48
N TYR A 104 -16.49 -2.13 -5.59
CA TYR A 104 -15.38 -2.37 -4.67
C TYR A 104 -14.23 -3.08 -5.40
N PRO A 105 -12.97 -2.92 -4.95
CA PRO A 105 -11.87 -3.72 -5.48
C PRO A 105 -12.08 -5.20 -5.17
N ASN A 106 -11.45 -6.09 -5.94
CA ASN A 106 -11.23 -7.45 -5.48
C ASN A 106 -10.42 -7.41 -4.16
N TRP A 107 -10.44 -8.48 -3.37
CA TRP A 107 -9.64 -8.50 -2.14
C TRP A 107 -9.29 -9.91 -1.67
N THR A 108 -8.01 -10.13 -1.39
CA THR A 108 -7.50 -11.30 -0.68
C THR A 108 -6.87 -10.86 0.65
N ALA A 109 -7.30 -11.45 1.76
CA ALA A 109 -6.76 -11.17 3.09
C ALA A 109 -6.11 -12.43 3.69
N LEU A 110 -4.90 -12.28 4.24
CA LEU A 110 -4.08 -13.39 4.73
C LEU A 110 -3.53 -13.13 6.13
N GLY A 111 -3.65 -14.11 7.02
CA GLY A 111 -2.87 -14.15 8.25
C GLY A 111 -1.43 -14.57 7.96
N VAL A 112 -0.46 -13.85 8.51
CA VAL A 112 0.98 -14.11 8.33
C VAL A 112 1.72 -14.02 9.66
N ASN A 113 2.87 -14.67 9.76
CA ASN A 113 3.60 -14.74 11.02
C ASN A 113 4.52 -13.52 11.27
N TRP A 114 4.80 -12.69 10.25
CA TRP A 114 5.76 -11.59 10.38
C TRP A 114 5.67 -10.58 9.23
N LEU A 115 5.75 -9.28 9.55
CA LEU A 115 5.78 -8.15 8.60
C LEU A 115 6.81 -7.09 9.03
N ALA A 116 8.07 -7.46 9.27
CA ALA A 116 9.15 -6.51 9.57
C ALA A 116 8.90 -5.51 10.72
N GLY A 117 8.12 -5.91 11.73
CA GLY A 117 7.76 -5.06 12.88
C GLY A 117 6.46 -4.27 12.70
N PHE A 118 5.78 -4.42 11.56
CA PHE A 118 4.43 -3.93 11.32
C PHE A 118 3.40 -5.05 11.57
N ASP A 119 2.13 -4.65 11.68
CA ASP A 119 1.00 -5.55 11.91
C ASP A 119 0.02 -5.62 10.73
N PHE A 120 0.11 -4.65 9.81
CA PHE A 120 -0.68 -4.58 8.60
C PHE A 120 0.18 -4.17 7.40
N GLU A 121 0.03 -4.90 6.30
CA GLU A 121 0.60 -4.56 5.00
C GLU A 121 -0.46 -4.68 3.90
N ILE A 122 -0.50 -3.71 2.99
CA ILE A 122 -1.35 -3.73 1.80
C ILE A 122 -0.49 -3.69 0.52
N LYS A 123 -0.69 -4.69 -0.34
CA LYS A 123 -0.06 -4.81 -1.65
C LYS A 123 -1.12 -4.63 -2.73
N VAL A 124 -0.83 -3.78 -3.72
CA VAL A 124 -1.78 -3.51 -4.81
C VAL A 124 -1.14 -3.59 -6.19
N ILE A 125 -2.00 -3.79 -7.18
CA ILE A 125 -1.71 -3.49 -8.58
C ILE A 125 -2.73 -2.44 -9.02
N ALA A 126 -2.25 -1.39 -9.70
CA ALA A 126 -3.09 -0.37 -10.29
C ALA A 126 -2.89 -0.28 -11.80
N ARG A 127 -3.92 0.16 -12.53
CA ARG A 127 -3.82 0.54 -13.93
C ARG A 127 -3.46 2.01 -14.01
N ILE A 128 -2.37 2.33 -14.70
CA ILE A 128 -1.98 3.73 -14.91
C ILE A 128 -2.91 4.32 -15.96
N PRO A 129 -3.62 5.43 -15.67
CA PRO A 129 -4.47 6.06 -16.66
C PRO A 129 -3.70 6.41 -17.93
N GLU A 130 -4.31 6.17 -19.10
CA GLU A 130 -3.78 6.74 -20.34
C GLU A 130 -3.84 8.27 -20.24
N ALA A 131 -2.77 8.95 -20.64
CA ALA A 131 -2.84 10.40 -20.80
C ALA A 131 -3.88 10.69 -21.88
N ALA A 132 -4.93 11.43 -21.52
CA ALA A 132 -5.95 11.90 -22.45
C ALA A 132 -5.34 12.77 -23.57
#